data_AF-A0A1W1BGG5-F1
#
_entry.id   AF-A0A1W1BGG5-F1
#
_cell.length_a   1.000
_cell.length_b   1.000
_cell.length_c   1.000
_cell.angle_alpha   90.00
_cell.angle_beta   90.00
_cell.angle_gamma   90.00
#
_symmetry.space_group_name_H-M   'P 1'
#
loop_
_entity.id
_entity.type
_entity.pdbx_description
1 polymer ?
#
loop_
_entity_poly.entity_id
_entity_poly.type
_entity_poly.pdbx_seq_one_letter_code
_entity_poly.pdbx_strand_id
1 'polypeptide(L)'
;MIKKMKKHLEHVKNDPKFQEKLQDMQPKKSIWGFLAVILFFFVPELVNFLYYKEILVWIDEFAKDAPNQEMSNLLVWMSKEIFTGEISWVNLAIGVGFLIWLFRGK
;
A
#
# COMPACT_ATOMS: atom_id res chain seq x y z
N MET A 1 28.08 -19.83 -0.49
CA MET A 1 27.28 -18.70 -1.04
C MET A 1 26.90 -17.67 0.04
N ILE A 2 26.22 -18.07 1.11
CA ILE A 2 25.76 -17.21 2.22
C ILE A 2 26.88 -16.38 2.89
N LYS A 3 28.06 -16.98 3.14
CA LYS A 3 29.24 -16.27 3.71
C LYS A 3 29.77 -15.15 2.81
N LYS A 4 29.73 -15.33 1.49
CA LYS A 4 30.22 -14.35 0.51
C LYS A 4 29.24 -13.17 0.41
N MET A 5 27.94 -13.47 0.48
CA MET A 5 26.86 -12.48 0.50
C MET A 5 26.88 -11.62 1.77
N LYS A 6 27.08 -12.24 2.94
CA LYS A 6 27.27 -11.53 4.22
C LYS A 6 28.45 -10.56 4.18
N LYS A 7 29.62 -11.01 3.70
CA LYS A 7 30.80 -10.14 3.56
C LYS A 7 30.55 -8.95 2.65
N HIS A 8 29.83 -9.16 1.54
CA HIS A 8 29.53 -8.08 0.61
C HIS A 8 28.54 -7.06 1.20
N LEU A 9 27.51 -7.55 1.91
CA LEU A 9 26.56 -6.72 2.64
C LEU A 9 27.23 -5.92 3.77
N GLU A 10 28.20 -6.51 4.49
CA GLU A 10 28.99 -5.78 5.49
C GLU A 10 29.85 -4.69 4.86
N HIS A 11 30.45 -4.96 3.69
CA HIS A 11 31.23 -3.95 2.97
C HIS A 11 30.35 -2.79 2.51
N VAL A 12 29.18 -3.07 1.93
CA VAL A 12 28.21 -2.06 1.49
C VAL A 12 27.66 -1.28 2.68
N LYS A 13 27.35 -1.95 3.79
CA LYS A 13 26.90 -1.30 5.03
C LYS A 13 27.95 -0.33 5.58
N ASN A 14 29.25 -0.64 5.46
CA ASN A 14 30.31 0.20 6.00
C ASN A 14 30.86 1.22 4.99
N ASP A 15 30.34 1.26 3.76
CA ASP A 15 30.74 2.25 2.76
C ASP A 15 30.16 3.63 3.14
N PRO A 16 31.00 4.66 3.37
CA PRO A 16 30.54 5.98 3.76
C PRO A 16 29.65 6.64 2.70
N LYS A 17 29.91 6.41 1.41
CA LYS A 17 29.10 6.95 0.30
C LYS A 17 27.72 6.31 0.24
N PHE A 18 27.63 5.03 0.63
CA PHE A 18 26.36 4.32 0.73
C PHE A 18 25.54 4.81 1.94
N GLN A 19 26.20 5.03 3.09
CA GLN A 19 25.55 5.55 4.29
C GLN A 19 25.04 6.99 4.10
N GLU A 20 25.82 7.86 3.45
CA GLU A 20 25.42 9.23 3.13
C GLU A 20 24.17 9.26 2.24
N LYS A 21 24.18 8.50 1.13
CA LYS A 21 23.00 8.39 0.27
C LYS A 21 21.79 7.77 0.96
N LEU A 22 22.00 6.79 1.84
CA LEU A 22 20.93 6.21 2.64
C LEU A 22 20.28 7.22 3.57
N GLN A 23 21.07 8.13 4.14
CA GLN A 23 20.55 9.22 4.97
C GLN A 23 19.76 10.23 4.13
N ASP A 24 20.27 10.61 2.95
CA ASP A 24 19.55 11.51 2.03
C ASP A 24 18.23 10.93 1.52
N MET A 25 18.16 9.61 1.38
CA MET A 25 16.94 8.89 0.96
C MET A 25 15.92 8.74 2.08
N GLN A 26 16.25 9.04 3.34
CA GLN A 26 15.29 8.91 4.42
C GLN A 26 14.16 9.94 4.27
N PRO A 27 12.90 9.50 4.39
CA PRO A 27 11.78 10.42 4.29
C PRO A 27 11.80 11.38 5.48
N LYS A 28 11.62 12.68 5.20
CA LYS A 28 11.43 13.69 6.25
C LYS A 28 10.14 13.37 7.00
N LYS A 29 10.24 13.24 8.32
CA LYS A 29 9.09 13.06 9.22
C LYS A 29 8.15 14.24 9.04
N SER A 30 6.98 13.97 8.49
CA SER A 30 5.93 14.96 8.31
C SER A 30 4.59 14.32 8.63
N ILE A 31 3.68 15.12 9.18
CA ILE A 31 2.29 14.70 9.42
C ILE A 31 1.65 14.25 8.09
N TRP A 32 1.97 14.95 6.99
CA TRP A 32 1.53 14.59 5.65
C TRP A 32 2.03 13.22 5.19
N GLY A 33 3.30 12.88 5.44
CA GLY A 33 3.84 11.56 5.12
C GLY A 33 3.16 10.45 5.93
N PHE A 34 2.92 10.68 7.21
CA PHE A 34 2.16 9.74 8.05
C PHE A 34 0.72 9.55 7.53
N LEU A 35 0.00 10.65 7.30
CA LEU A 35 -1.37 10.62 6.80
C LEU A 35 -1.48 9.93 5.44
N ALA A 36 -0.53 10.16 4.53
CA ALA A 36 -0.49 9.46 3.26
C ALA A 36 -0.43 7.94 3.48
N VAL A 37 0.47 7.46 4.33
CA VAL A 37 0.56 6.01 4.59
C VAL A 37 -0.75 5.46 5.18
N ILE A 38 -1.38 6.18 6.12
CA ILE A 38 -2.68 5.75 6.68
C ILE A 38 -3.78 5.73 5.61
N LEU A 39 -3.91 6.78 4.81
CA LEU A 39 -4.97 6.93 3.81
C LEU A 39 -4.83 5.96 2.63
N PHE A 40 -3.61 5.56 2.26
CA PHE A 40 -3.39 4.66 1.13
C PHE A 40 -3.36 3.18 1.51
N PHE A 41 -2.86 2.83 2.69
CA PHE A 41 -2.65 1.42 3.05
C PHE A 41 -3.63 0.87 4.09
N PHE A 42 -4.25 1.73 4.92
CA PHE A 42 -5.08 1.26 6.03
C PHE A 42 -6.56 1.63 5.85
N VAL A 43 -6.85 2.86 5.42
CA VAL A 43 -8.23 3.30 5.22
C VAL A 43 -8.97 2.46 4.16
N PRO A 44 -8.41 2.16 2.97
CA PRO A 44 -9.10 1.35 1.96
C PRO A 44 -9.39 -0.07 2.46
N GLU A 45 -8.47 -0.66 3.23
CA GLU A 45 -8.66 -1.98 3.85
C GLU A 45 -9.80 -1.96 4.87
N LEU A 46 -9.88 -0.91 5.69
CA LEU A 46 -10.97 -0.74 6.66
C LEU A 46 -12.32 -0.57 5.96
N VAL A 47 -12.35 0.23 4.88
CA VAL A 47 -13.55 0.44 4.07
C VAL A 47 -14.00 -0.87 3.42
N ASN A 48 -13.08 -1.64 2.84
CA ASN A 48 -13.37 -2.95 2.29
C ASN A 48 -13.94 -3.89 3.37
N PHE A 49 -13.24 -4.03 4.50
CA PHE A 49 -13.65 -4.95 5.55
C PHE A 49 -15.04 -4.64 6.14
N LEU A 50 -15.37 -3.35 6.31
CA LEU A 50 -16.62 -2.94 6.96
C LEU A 50 -17.80 -2.75 5.99
N TYR A 51 -17.55 -2.29 4.76
CA TYR A 51 -18.60 -1.79 3.86
C TYR A 51 -18.62 -2.46 2.47
N TYR A 52 -17.85 -3.54 2.24
CA TYR A 52 -17.77 -4.14 0.89
C TYR A 52 -19.14 -4.52 0.32
N LYS A 53 -20.06 -5.05 1.14
CA LYS A 53 -21.38 -5.51 0.66
C LYS A 53 -22.20 -4.34 0.15
N GLU A 54 -22.27 -3.28 0.95
CA GLU A 54 -23.00 -2.06 0.66
C GLU A 54 -22.44 -1.39 -0.60
N ILE A 55 -21.11 -1.33 -0.71
CA ILE A 55 -20.44 -0.80 -1.90
C ILE A 55 -20.78 -1.62 -3.14
N LEU A 56 -20.70 -2.96 -3.07
CA LEU A 56 -21.00 -3.82 -4.21
C LEU A 56 -22.46 -3.73 -4.67
N VAL A 57 -23.40 -3.65 -3.72
CA VAL A 57 -24.83 -3.45 -4.03
C VAL A 57 -25.04 -2.11 -4.72
N TRP A 58 -24.47 -1.05 -4.16
CA TRP A 58 -24.57 0.29 -4.74
C TRP A 58 -23.99 0.35 -6.17
N ILE A 59 -22.86 -0.32 -6.41
CA ILE A 59 -22.25 -0.39 -7.75
C ILE A 59 -23.13 -1.19 -8.72
N ASP A 60 -23.71 -2.32 -8.29
CA ASP A 60 -24.62 -3.12 -9.13
C ASP A 60 -25.90 -2.35 -9.50
N GLU A 61 -26.41 -1.52 -8.59
CA GLU A 61 -27.52 -0.62 -8.88
C GLU A 61 -27.11 0.50 -9.85
N PHE A 62 -26.01 1.19 -9.59
CA PHE A 62 -25.49 2.24 -10.45
C PHE A 62 -25.20 1.74 -11.88
N ALA A 63 -24.71 0.51 -12.00
CA ALA A 63 -24.38 -0.15 -13.26
C ALA A 63 -25.61 -0.37 -14.17
N LYS A 64 -26.82 -0.49 -13.62
CA LYS A 64 -28.06 -0.72 -14.40
C LYS A 64 -28.49 0.49 -15.22
N ASP A 65 -28.17 1.68 -14.72
CA ASP A 65 -28.55 2.95 -15.35
C ASP A 65 -27.46 3.50 -16.29
N ALA A 66 -26.35 2.76 -16.44
CA ALA A 66 -25.22 3.20 -17.26
C ALA A 66 -25.52 3.08 -18.76
N PRO A 67 -25.26 4.13 -19.57
CA PRO A 67 -25.56 4.12 -21.00
C PRO A 67 -24.63 3.19 -21.82
N ASN A 68 -23.49 2.79 -21.27
CA ASN A 68 -22.54 1.87 -21.89
C ASN A 68 -22.45 0.58 -21.06
N GLN A 69 -23.02 -0.49 -21.59
CA GLN A 69 -23.08 -1.79 -20.91
C GLN A 69 -21.70 -2.43 -20.73
N GLU A 70 -20.76 -2.24 -21.66
CA GLU A 70 -19.41 -2.80 -21.57
C GLU A 70 -18.62 -2.16 -20.42
N MET A 71 -18.66 -0.82 -20.34
CA MET A 71 -18.03 -0.07 -19.25
C MET A 71 -18.68 -0.41 -17.90
N SER A 72 -19.99 -0.59 -17.89
CA SER A 72 -20.75 -1.00 -16.70
C SER A 72 -20.33 -2.38 -16.19
N ASN A 73 -20.24 -3.37 -17.09
CA ASN A 73 -19.80 -4.72 -16.75
C ASN A 73 -18.35 -4.72 -16.22
N LEU A 74 -17.47 -3.92 -16.82
CA LEU A 74 -16.09 -3.77 -16.36
C LEU A 74 -16.03 -3.17 -14.95
N LEU A 75 -16.82 -2.13 -14.66
CA LEU A 75 -16.92 -1.52 -13.33
C LEU A 75 -17.38 -2.54 -12.29
N VAL A 76 -18.45 -3.28 -12.57
CA VAL A 76 -18.97 -4.33 -11.66
C VAL A 76 -17.94 -5.41 -11.41
N TRP A 77 -17.25 -5.87 -12.46
CA TRP A 77 -16.21 -6.89 -12.34
C TRP A 77 -15.03 -6.40 -11.49
N MET A 78 -14.44 -5.24 -11.82
CA MET A 78 -13.33 -4.67 -11.04
C MET A 78 -13.71 -4.47 -9.57
N SER A 79 -14.94 -4.02 -9.32
CA SER A 79 -15.41 -3.77 -7.96
C SER A 79 -15.50 -5.05 -7.15
N LYS A 80 -15.95 -6.16 -7.74
CA LYS A 80 -15.98 -7.48 -7.07
C LYS A 80 -14.58 -8.02 -6.78
N GLU A 81 -13.61 -7.74 -7.65
CA GLU A 81 -12.21 -8.14 -7.44
C GLU A 81 -11.52 -7.28 -6.37
N ILE A 82 -11.87 -6.00 -6.25
CA ILE A 82 -11.28 -5.09 -5.26
C ILE A 82 -11.94 -5.25 -3.89
N PHE A 83 -13.27 -5.33 -3.86
CA PHE A 83 -14.06 -5.33 -2.62
C PHE A 83 -14.48 -6.74 -2.22
N THR A 84 -13.54 -7.53 -1.73
CA THR A 84 -13.77 -8.91 -1.31
C THR A 84 -14.25 -9.04 0.14
N GLY A 85 -14.18 -7.97 0.93
CA GLY A 85 -14.36 -8.01 2.39
C GLY A 85 -13.19 -8.64 3.15
N GLU A 86 -12.18 -9.14 2.46
CA GLU A 86 -10.96 -9.66 3.06
C GLU A 86 -9.92 -8.56 3.27
N ILE A 87 -9.03 -8.76 4.24
CA ILE A 87 -7.94 -7.83 4.54
C ILE A 87 -6.69 -8.23 3.75
N SER A 88 -6.10 -7.29 3.01
CA SER A 88 -4.82 -7.49 2.35
C SER A 88 -3.66 -7.36 3.33
N TRP A 89 -3.22 -8.51 3.86
CA TRP A 89 -2.05 -8.59 4.75
C TRP A 89 -0.77 -8.05 4.10
N VAL A 90 -0.62 -8.20 2.77
CA VAL A 90 0.53 -7.66 2.03
C VAL A 90 0.50 -6.13 2.04
N ASN A 91 -0.67 -5.54 1.78
CA ASN A 91 -0.83 -4.08 1.77
C ASN A 91 -0.55 -3.49 3.15
N LEU A 92 -1.11 -4.12 4.21
CA LEU A 92 -0.85 -3.73 5.59
C LEU A 92 0.64 -3.87 5.97
N ALA A 93 1.30 -4.95 5.56
CA ALA A 93 2.73 -5.15 5.83
C ALA A 93 3.59 -4.07 5.17
N ILE A 94 3.27 -3.67 3.94
CA ILE A 94 3.94 -2.58 3.23
C ILE A 94 3.68 -1.24 3.96
N GLY A 95 2.43 -0.96 4.33
CA GLY A 95 2.06 0.23 5.09
C GLY A 95 2.83 0.34 6.41
N VAL A 96 2.88 -0.74 7.19
CA VAL A 96 3.69 -0.82 8.42
C VAL A 96 5.17 -0.62 8.11
N GLY A 97 5.69 -1.21 7.04
CA GLY A 97 7.06 -1.01 6.58
C GLY A 97 7.38 0.47 6.31
N PHE A 98 6.47 1.19 5.64
CA PHE A 98 6.60 2.62 5.40
C PHE A 98 6.53 3.45 6.68
N LEU A 99 5.64 3.11 7.63
CA LEU A 99 5.60 3.77 8.94
C LEU A 99 6.91 3.56 9.68
N ILE A 100 7.42 2.32 9.75
CA ILE A 100 8.72 2.02 10.36
C ILE A 100 9.81 2.83 9.68
N TRP A 101 9.85 2.89 8.34
CA TRP A 101 10.86 3.66 7.63
C TRP A 101 10.78 5.16 7.93
N LEU A 102 9.56 5.72 8.00
CA LEU A 102 9.32 7.12 8.35
C LEU A 102 9.78 7.46 9.77
N PHE A 103 9.53 6.58 10.75
CA PHE A 103 9.87 6.84 12.14
C PHE A 103 11.29 6.40 12.55
N ARG A 104 11.90 5.47 11.80
CA ARG A 104 13.25 4.96 12.06
C ARG A 104 14.36 5.88 11.55
N GLY A 105 14.08 6.76 10.59
CA GLY A 105 15.03 7.82 10.22
C GLY A 105 15.24 8.77 11.40
N LYS A 106 16.47 9.22 11.66
CA LYS A 106 16.73 10.29 12.64
C LYS A 106 16.48 11.63 11.98
#